data_AF-A0A6P0XBX1-F1
#
_entry.id   AF-A0A6P0XBX1-F1
#
_cell.length_a   1.000
_cell.length_b   1.000
_cell.length_c   1.000
_cell.angle_alpha   90.00
_cell.angle_beta   90.00
_cell.angle_gamma   90.00
#
_symmetry.space_group_name_H-M   'P 1'
#
loop_
_entity.id
_entity.type
_entity.pdbx_description
1 polymer ?
#
loop_
_entity_poly.entity_id
_entity_poly.type
_entity_poly.pdbx_seq_one_letter_code
_entity_poly.pdbx_strand_id
1 'polypeptide(L)'
;MPEVQNSRQTPISRPRVAISPDVNGLEKSVFAQINQYRKSQNLPPLQWDNTIAEQARIHAQQMASGKATFSHDGFKERVQVISQKILYKSAAENLANNFGYSNPGEQAVEGWIGSPGHHKNMI
;
A
#
# COMPACT_ATOMS: atom_id res chain seq x y z
N MET A 1 -43.10 -45.49 -3.26
CA MET A 1 -43.21 -44.44 -2.21
C MET A 1 -43.21 -45.14 -0.86
N PRO A 2 -42.47 -44.70 0.17
CA PRO A 2 -41.30 -43.81 0.29
C PRO A 2 -40.06 -44.63 0.81
N GLU A 3 -38.86 -44.16 1.15
CA GLU A 3 -38.31 -42.85 1.52
C GLU A 3 -36.77 -42.90 1.31
N VAL A 4 -36.18 -41.89 0.67
CA VAL A 4 -34.73 -41.77 0.46
C VAL A 4 -34.14 -40.96 1.61
N GLN A 5 -33.27 -41.57 2.42
CA GLN A 5 -32.56 -40.86 3.49
C GLN A 5 -31.45 -39.97 2.90
N ASN A 6 -31.67 -38.67 2.97
CA ASN A 6 -30.73 -37.62 2.60
C ASN A 6 -29.65 -37.46 3.69
N SER A 7 -28.45 -37.99 3.45
CA SER A 7 -27.28 -37.75 4.31
C SER A 7 -26.76 -36.33 4.09
N ARG A 8 -26.97 -35.45 5.07
CA ARG A 8 -26.39 -34.09 5.12
C ARG A 8 -24.86 -34.18 5.10
N GLN A 9 -24.24 -33.71 4.03
CA GLN A 9 -22.81 -33.44 3.99
C GLN A 9 -22.54 -32.16 4.78
N THR A 10 -21.68 -32.27 5.80
CA THR A 10 -21.10 -31.12 6.50
C THR A 10 -20.15 -30.38 5.56
N PRO A 11 -20.17 -29.03 5.50
CA PRO A 11 -19.22 -28.30 4.68
C PRO A 11 -17.84 -28.38 5.33
N ILE A 12 -16.90 -28.98 4.64
CA ILE A 12 -15.48 -29.02 5.02
C ILE A 12 -14.94 -27.60 4.84
N SER A 13 -14.77 -26.87 5.94
CA SER A 13 -14.05 -25.59 5.95
C SER A 13 -12.60 -25.82 5.53
N ARG A 14 -12.30 -25.54 4.25
CA ARG A 14 -10.92 -25.46 3.79
C ARG A 14 -10.21 -24.37 4.60
N PRO A 15 -9.01 -24.61 5.16
CA PRO A 15 -8.21 -23.53 5.66
C PRO A 15 -7.95 -22.59 4.48
N ARG A 16 -8.49 -21.37 4.53
CA ARG A 16 -8.07 -20.30 3.62
C ARG A 16 -6.60 -20.08 3.94
N VAL A 17 -5.71 -20.61 3.10
CA VAL A 17 -4.32 -20.20 3.09
C VAL A 17 -4.38 -18.69 2.90
N ALA A 18 -4.12 -17.94 3.97
CA ALA A 18 -3.89 -16.53 3.87
C ALA A 18 -2.61 -16.41 3.03
N ILE A 19 -2.78 -16.23 1.72
CA ILE A 19 -1.70 -15.77 0.86
C ILE A 19 -1.40 -14.38 1.41
N SER A 20 -0.44 -14.28 2.33
CA SER A 20 0.12 -12.99 2.70
C SER A 20 0.68 -12.43 1.39
N PRO A 21 0.16 -11.29 0.89
CA PRO A 21 0.76 -10.65 -0.26
C PRO A 21 2.26 -10.48 0.02
N ASP A 22 3.11 -10.63 -0.99
CA ASP A 22 4.49 -10.17 -0.87
C ASP A 22 4.47 -8.64 -0.76
N VAL A 23 4.26 -8.14 0.46
CA VAL A 23 4.13 -6.73 0.77
C VAL A 23 5.44 -6.00 0.43
N ASN A 24 6.59 -6.63 0.70
CA ASN A 24 7.89 -6.04 0.36
C ASN A 24 8.07 -5.94 -1.16
N GLY A 25 7.74 -7.00 -1.90
CA GLY A 25 7.76 -6.99 -3.36
C GLY A 25 6.83 -5.93 -3.95
N LEU A 26 5.62 -5.79 -3.40
CA LEU A 26 4.67 -4.76 -3.81
C LEU A 26 5.21 -3.34 -3.58
N GLU A 27 5.74 -3.05 -2.39
CA GLU A 27 6.31 -1.73 -2.08
C GLU A 27 7.51 -1.39 -2.96
N LYS A 28 8.40 -2.36 -3.21
CA LYS A 28 9.54 -2.18 -4.12
C LYS A 28 9.10 -1.96 -5.55
N SER A 29 8.05 -2.64 -6.00
CA SER A 29 7.44 -2.42 -7.31
C SER A 29 6.87 -1.01 -7.44
N VAL A 30 6.10 -0.54 -6.45
CA VAL A 30 5.56 0.83 -6.44
C VAL A 30 6.68 1.87 -6.49
N PHE A 31 7.74 1.70 -5.67
CA PHE A 31 8.89 2.61 -5.69
C PHE A 31 9.62 2.63 -7.04
N ALA A 32 9.79 1.46 -7.68
CA ALA A 32 10.41 1.37 -9.00
C ALA A 32 9.57 2.11 -10.07
N GLN A 33 8.24 1.95 -10.03
CA GLN A 33 7.33 2.62 -10.95
C GLN A 33 7.34 4.15 -10.77
N ILE A 34 7.36 4.64 -9.52
CA ILE A 34 7.51 6.09 -9.24
C ILE A 34 8.81 6.62 -9.84
N ASN A 35 9.93 5.90 -9.67
CA ASN A 35 11.21 6.33 -10.24
C ASN A 35 11.26 6.25 -11.77
N GLN A 36 10.56 5.28 -12.37
CA GLN A 36 10.38 5.22 -13.82
C GLN A 36 9.60 6.44 -14.32
N TYR A 37 8.53 6.83 -13.63
CA TYR A 37 7.76 8.03 -13.95
C TYR A 37 8.59 9.30 -13.78
N ARG A 38 9.32 9.45 -12.66
CA ARG A 38 10.24 10.58 -12.45
C ARG A 38 11.27 10.71 -13.57
N LYS A 39 11.84 9.58 -14.01
CA LYS A 39 12.75 9.55 -15.15
C LYS A 39 12.09 10.03 -16.44
N SER A 40 10.83 9.67 -16.72
CA SER A 40 10.10 10.17 -17.90
C SER A 40 9.81 11.68 -17.82
N GLN A 41 9.81 12.24 -16.61
CA GLN A 41 9.71 13.69 -16.36
C GLN A 41 11.08 14.39 -16.31
N ASN A 42 12.18 13.71 -16.67
CA ASN A 42 13.56 14.21 -16.58
C ASN A 42 14.02 14.59 -15.16
N LEU A 43 13.47 13.93 -14.14
CA LEU A 43 13.82 14.14 -12.74
C LEU A 43 14.79 13.06 -12.24
N PRO A 44 15.66 13.39 -11.29
CA PRO A 44 16.51 12.39 -10.65
C PRO A 44 15.66 11.37 -9.87
N PRO A 45 16.09 10.09 -9.85
CA PRO A 45 15.41 9.07 -9.08
C PRO A 45 15.51 9.36 -7.58
N LEU A 46 14.45 9.04 -6.84
CA LEU A 46 14.47 8.95 -5.39
C LEU A 46 15.33 7.77 -4.94
N GLN A 47 15.84 7.85 -3.71
CA GLN A 47 16.56 6.77 -3.05
C GLN A 47 15.63 6.07 -2.06
N TRP A 48 15.72 4.73 -2.02
CA TRP A 48 14.92 3.95 -1.08
C TRP A 48 15.51 4.09 0.32
N ASP A 49 14.65 4.34 1.30
CA ASP A 49 15.03 4.35 2.72
C ASP A 49 14.14 3.38 3.51
N ASN A 50 14.76 2.49 4.29
CA ASN A 50 14.06 1.48 5.05
C ASN A 50 13.26 2.06 6.23
N THR A 51 13.69 3.17 6.83
CA THR A 51 12.96 3.85 7.91
C THR A 51 11.66 4.44 7.39
N ILE A 52 11.70 5.08 6.22
CA ILE A 52 10.50 5.63 5.57
C ILE A 52 9.54 4.50 5.19
N ALA A 53 10.07 3.45 4.56
CA ALA A 53 9.26 2.30 4.14
C ALA A 53 8.59 1.59 5.32
N GLU A 54 9.30 1.43 6.44
CA GLU A 54 8.76 0.84 7.66
C GLU A 54 7.58 1.66 8.21
N GLN A 55 7.73 2.98 8.33
CA GLN A 55 6.65 3.85 8.81
C GLN A 55 5.44 3.87 7.86
N ALA A 56 5.67 3.89 6.54
CA ALA A 56 4.61 3.79 5.55
C ALA A 56 3.86 2.45 5.63
N ARG A 57 4.60 1.33 5.79
CA ARG A 57 4.02 -0.01 5.95
C ARG A 57 3.15 -0.11 7.19
N ILE A 58 3.64 0.39 8.33
CA ILE A 58 2.89 0.39 9.59
C ILE A 58 1.57 1.15 9.39
N HIS A 59 1.60 2.36 8.82
CA HIS A 59 0.40 3.15 8.57
C HIS A 59 -0.59 2.42 7.66
N ALA A 60 -0.11 1.90 6.53
CA ALA A 60 -0.92 1.13 5.59
C ALA A 60 -1.58 -0.10 6.25
N GLN A 61 -0.86 -0.82 7.12
CA GLN A 61 -1.40 -1.95 7.86
C GLN A 61 -2.46 -1.54 8.89
N GLN A 62 -2.28 -0.41 9.59
CA GLN A 62 -3.29 0.10 10.52
C GLN A 62 -4.59 0.42 9.77
N MET A 63 -4.49 1.12 8.63
CA MET A 63 -5.65 1.42 7.78
C MET A 63 -6.31 0.15 7.24
N ALA A 64 -5.53 -0.79 6.70
CA ALA A 64 -6.05 -2.04 6.15
C ALA A 64 -6.73 -2.92 7.20
N SER A 65 -6.26 -2.87 8.45
CA SER A 65 -6.84 -3.62 9.58
C SER A 65 -8.05 -2.93 10.24
N GLY A 66 -8.38 -1.70 9.84
CA GLY A 66 -9.45 -0.90 10.45
C GLY A 66 -9.09 -0.29 11.81
N LYS A 67 -7.82 -0.33 12.22
CA LYS A 67 -7.32 0.34 13.43
C LYS A 67 -7.13 1.84 13.25
N ALA A 68 -6.97 2.28 12.00
CA ALA A 68 -7.02 3.67 11.61
C ALA A 68 -8.01 3.85 10.46
N THR A 69 -8.58 5.04 10.33
CA THR A 69 -9.34 5.43 9.14
C THR A 69 -8.40 5.64 7.96
N PHE A 70 -8.92 5.52 6.73
CA PHE A 70 -8.16 5.89 5.54
C PHE A 70 -8.00 7.42 5.47
N SER A 71 -6.95 7.93 6.10
CA SER A 71 -6.66 9.36 6.21
C SER A 71 -5.16 9.61 6.39
N HIS A 72 -4.77 10.89 6.29
CA HIS A 72 -3.43 11.37 6.61
C HIS A 72 -3.24 11.65 8.11
N ASP A 73 -4.18 11.25 8.97
CA ASP A 73 -4.07 11.50 10.41
C ASP A 73 -2.81 10.85 10.98
N GLY A 74 -2.14 11.54 11.88
CA GLY A 74 -0.85 11.09 12.44
C GLY A 74 0.36 11.32 11.53
N PHE A 75 0.21 11.98 10.37
CA PHE A 75 1.31 12.18 9.41
C PHE A 75 2.51 12.91 10.04
N LYS A 76 2.25 13.97 10.82
CA LYS A 76 3.33 14.74 11.46
C LYS A 76 4.12 13.89 12.44
N GLU A 77 3.44 13.06 13.21
CA GLU A 77 4.02 12.14 14.19
C GLU A 77 4.88 11.09 13.51
N ARG A 78 4.39 10.51 12.39
CA ARG A 78 5.19 9.58 11.56
C ARG A 78 6.45 10.25 11.02
N VAL A 79 6.34 11.48 10.50
CA VAL A 79 7.51 12.26 10.03
C VAL A 79 8.48 12.55 11.17
N GLN A 80 7.98 12.84 12.38
CA GLN A 80 8.83 13.06 13.54
C GLN A 80 9.61 11.79 13.93
N VAL A 81 9.00 10.61 13.87
CA VAL A 81 9.71 9.34 14.08
C VAL A 81 10.80 9.13 13.01
N ILE A 82 10.51 9.39 11.73
CA ILE A 82 11.50 9.31 10.64
C ILE A 82 12.67 10.28 10.90
N SER A 83 12.37 11.49 11.37
CA SER A 83 13.35 12.55 11.58
C SER A 83 14.42 12.23 12.64
N GLN A 84 14.17 11.25 13.50
CA GLN A 84 15.16 10.75 14.46
C GLN A 84 16.34 10.05 13.77
N LYS A 85 16.17 9.61 12.52
CA LYS A 85 17.19 8.89 11.73
C LYS A 85 17.58 9.62 10.44
N ILE A 86 16.72 10.51 9.92
CA ILE A 86 16.90 11.16 8.63
C ILE A 86 16.73 12.68 8.78
N LEU A 87 17.72 13.44 8.33
CA LEU A 87 17.58 14.89 8.18
C LEU A 87 16.68 15.19 6.97
N TYR A 88 15.66 16.02 7.17
CA TYR A 88 14.71 16.38 6.12
C TYR A 88 14.43 17.89 6.12
N LYS A 89 14.03 18.41 4.95
CA LYS A 89 13.56 19.80 4.79
C LYS A 89 12.05 19.88 4.61
N SER A 90 11.48 18.86 3.98
CA SER A 90 10.05 18.71 3.68
C SER A 90 9.69 17.22 3.64
N ALA A 91 8.42 16.93 3.81
CA ALA A 91 7.85 15.59 3.71
C ALA A 91 6.45 15.68 3.09
N ALA A 92 6.02 14.62 2.40
CA ALA A 92 4.69 14.49 1.83
C ALA A 92 4.24 13.02 1.88
N GLU A 93 2.93 12.78 1.76
CA GLU A 93 2.33 11.44 1.78
C GLU A 93 1.30 11.31 0.64
N ASN A 94 1.37 10.22 -0.11
CA ASN A 94 0.33 9.79 -1.03
C ASN A 94 -0.27 8.49 -0.50
N LEU A 95 -1.60 8.40 -0.50
CA LEU A 95 -2.34 7.21 -0.08
C LEU A 95 -3.18 6.67 -1.24
N ALA A 96 -3.37 5.36 -1.28
CA ALA A 96 -4.26 4.70 -2.24
C ALA A 96 -4.98 3.54 -1.54
N ASN A 97 -6.24 3.32 -1.92
CA ASN A 97 -7.03 2.18 -1.48
C ASN A 97 -7.65 1.50 -2.71
N ASN A 98 -7.20 0.30 -3.02
CA ASN A 98 -7.52 -0.41 -4.25
C ASN A 98 -8.10 -1.80 -3.90
N PHE A 99 -9.18 -2.19 -4.60
CA PHE A 99 -9.83 -3.50 -4.41
C PHE A 99 -10.01 -4.20 -5.76
N GLY A 100 -9.73 -5.51 -5.81
CA GLY A 100 -10.02 -6.35 -6.98
C GLY A 100 -9.01 -6.29 -8.13
N TYR A 101 -7.92 -5.54 -7.99
CA TYR A 101 -6.88 -5.45 -9.01
C TYR A 101 -5.83 -6.56 -8.85
N SER A 102 -5.39 -7.13 -9.97
CA SER A 102 -4.25 -8.07 -10.01
C SER A 102 -2.92 -7.37 -9.70
N ASN A 103 -2.80 -6.08 -10.04
CA ASN A 103 -1.66 -5.22 -9.71
C ASN A 103 -2.11 -3.94 -9.00
N PRO A 104 -2.40 -3.98 -7.69
CA PRO A 104 -2.88 -2.81 -6.96
C PRO A 104 -1.83 -1.69 -6.83
N GLY A 105 -0.54 -2.01 -7.00
CA GLY A 105 0.54 -1.02 -6.95
C GLY A 105 0.57 -0.10 -8.18
N GLU A 106 0.43 -0.69 -9.37
CA GLU A 106 0.30 0.07 -10.63
C GLU A 106 -0.93 0.97 -10.62
N GLN A 107 -2.07 0.44 -10.18
CA GLN A 107 -3.29 1.24 -10.06
C GLN A 107 -3.13 2.44 -9.12
N ALA A 108 -2.34 2.30 -8.05
CA ALA A 108 -2.04 3.41 -7.14
C ALA A 108 -1.16 4.48 -7.82
N VAL A 109 -0.09 4.06 -8.52
CA VAL A 109 0.83 4.98 -9.19
C VAL A 109 0.11 5.75 -10.30
N GLU A 110 -0.66 5.08 -11.15
CA GLU A 110 -1.46 5.74 -12.19
C GLU A 110 -2.48 6.73 -11.59
N GLY A 111 -3.15 6.32 -10.51
CA GLY A 111 -4.08 7.20 -9.78
C GLY A 111 -3.40 8.44 -9.22
N TRP A 112 -2.18 8.32 -8.69
CA TRP A 112 -1.42 9.47 -8.20
C TRP A 112 -0.94 10.37 -9.34
N ILE A 113 -0.56 9.82 -10.49
CA ILE A 113 -0.18 10.60 -11.68
C ILE A 113 -1.37 11.43 -12.17
N GLY A 114 -2.57 10.83 -12.23
CA GLY A 114 -3.78 11.48 -12.70
C GLY A 114 -4.39 12.51 -11.74
N SER A 115 -3.88 12.63 -10.50
CA SER A 115 -4.44 13.50 -9.47
C SER A 115 -3.50 14.66 -9.15
N PRO A 116 -3.87 15.93 -9.40
CA PRO A 116 -2.96 17.07 -9.25
C PRO A 116 -2.28 17.18 -7.87
N GLY A 117 -3.00 16.89 -6.79
CA GLY A 117 -2.46 16.94 -5.43
C GLY A 117 -1.39 15.86 -5.17
N HIS A 118 -1.69 14.62 -5.55
CA HIS A 118 -0.76 13.49 -5.40
C HIS A 118 0.42 13.59 -6.38
N HIS A 119 0.16 14.03 -7.60
CA HIS A 119 1.16 14.18 -8.66
C HIS A 119 2.25 15.16 -8.25
N LYS A 120 1.88 16.29 -7.61
CA LYS A 120 2.83 17.28 -7.08
C LYS A 120 3.87 16.67 -6.13
N ASN A 121 3.51 15.61 -5.39
CA ASN A 121 4.45 14.94 -4.48
C ASN A 121 5.45 14.01 -5.20
N MET A 122 5.19 13.66 -6.47
CA MET A 122 6.01 12.73 -7.24
C MET A 122 6.99 13.41 -8.19
N ILE A 123 6.85 14.72 -8.45
CA ILE A 123 7.70 15.48 -9.37
C ILE A 123 8.64 16.43 -8.63
#